data_AF-A0A1H0QFR3-F1
#
_entry.id   AF-A0A1H0QFR3-F1
#
_cell.length_a   1.000
_cell.length_b   1.000
_cell.length_c   1.000
_cell.angle_alpha   90.00
_cell.angle_beta   90.00
_cell.angle_gamma   90.00
#
_symmetry.space_group_name_H-M   'P 1'
#
loop_
_entity.id
_entity.type
_entity.pdbx_description
1 polymer ?
#
loop_
_entity_poly.entity_id
_entity_poly.type
_entity_poly.pdbx_seq_one_letter_code
_entity_poly.pdbx_strand_id
1 'polypeptide(L)'
;MRARFYNPVIGRFTQEDVYRGDGLNLYAYCGNNPVGYCDPSGYARDCDTKASAFGEMSKKDGKRYNSYWNNVEAVEGRIPDYNKAIKKYDLLGDYYQVKLKYEKTFKWGKDLKQINIDYFNYKAGKLEGLSDNNKLYKTKSKRKPSVTRDYKEYMREALVEKYKDNTVELKKFMKELDNMDPDHVWELQLNGADEWGNLKMAEMYTNRKIGINLGSQMRAVPENGRVKIITER
;
A
#
# COMPACT_ATOMS: atom_id res chain seq x y z
N MET A 1 -14.95 35.92 10.95
CA MET A 1 -14.27 34.65 10.67
C MET A 1 -12.94 34.67 11.42
N ARG A 2 -12.68 33.80 12.40
CA ARG A 2 -11.39 33.76 13.12
C ARG A 2 -10.49 32.73 12.43
N ALA A 3 -9.45 33.20 11.75
CA ALA A 3 -8.42 32.36 11.15
C ALA A 3 -7.54 31.77 12.28
N ARG A 4 -7.22 30.48 12.19
CA ARG A 4 -6.30 29.81 13.12
C ARG A 4 -4.87 30.01 12.66
N PHE A 5 -3.96 30.26 13.60
CA PHE A 5 -2.54 30.42 13.28
C PHE A 5 -1.87 29.05 13.17
N TYR A 6 -1.23 28.79 12.04
CA TYR A 6 -0.47 27.56 11.75
C TYR A 6 1.02 27.77 12.06
N ASN A 7 1.63 26.84 12.79
CA ASN A 7 3.08 26.85 13.01
C ASN A 7 3.76 25.81 12.11
N PRO A 8 4.50 26.24 11.07
CA PRO A 8 5.12 25.33 10.10
C PRO A 8 6.29 24.53 10.68
N VAL A 9 6.90 24.96 11.79
CA VAL A 9 8.03 24.25 12.43
C VAL A 9 7.55 22.97 13.10
N ILE A 10 6.37 23.01 13.71
CA ILE A 10 5.77 21.85 14.41
C ILE A 10 4.67 21.16 13.60
N GLY A 11 4.25 21.76 12.48
CA GLY A 11 3.31 21.18 11.53
C GLY A 11 1.87 21.11 12.03
N ARG A 12 1.44 22.04 12.89
CA ARG A 12 0.11 22.03 13.55
C ARG A 12 -0.45 23.44 13.75
N PHE A 13 -1.77 23.53 13.98
CA PHE A 13 -2.38 24.77 14.46
C PHE A 13 -2.00 25.01 15.93
N THR A 14 -1.84 26.28 16.31
CA THR A 14 -1.49 26.66 17.70
C THR A 14 -2.71 26.89 18.58
N GLN A 15 -3.91 26.76 18.01
CA GLN A 15 -5.20 27.06 18.64
C GLN A 15 -6.17 25.91 18.37
N GLU A 16 -6.97 25.54 19.37
CA GLU A 16 -7.96 24.47 19.27
C GLU A 16 -9.02 24.75 18.21
N ASP A 17 -9.42 23.71 17.48
CA ASP A 17 -10.62 23.77 16.65
C ASP A 17 -11.88 23.95 17.49
N VAL A 18 -12.72 24.89 17.09
CA VAL A 18 -14.03 25.14 17.71
C VAL A 18 -15.01 24.03 17.32
N TYR A 19 -14.78 23.35 16.19
CA TYR A 19 -15.65 22.32 15.65
C TYR A 19 -15.21 20.92 16.10
N ARG A 20 -15.92 20.33 17.07
CA ARG A 20 -15.59 19.01 17.68
C ARG A 20 -15.91 17.79 16.78
N GLY A 21 -16.18 18.01 15.50
CA GLY A 21 -16.63 16.97 14.56
C GLY A 21 -15.54 16.37 13.67
N ASP A 22 -14.27 16.78 13.83
CA ASP A 22 -13.15 16.54 12.90
C ASP A 22 -12.13 15.48 13.39
N GLY A 23 -12.53 14.70 14.41
CA GLY A 23 -11.69 13.67 15.03
C GLY A 23 -11.07 14.11 16.36
N LEU A 24 -10.41 13.17 17.04
CA LEU A 24 -9.91 13.34 18.42
C LEU A 24 -8.77 14.37 18.58
N ASN A 25 -8.22 14.92 17.49
CA ASN A 25 -7.10 15.86 17.53
C ASN A 25 -7.45 17.21 16.90
N LEU A 26 -7.91 18.14 17.74
CA LEU A 26 -8.38 19.48 17.37
C LEU A 26 -7.26 20.44 16.87
N TYR A 27 -6.03 19.95 16.71
CA TYR A 27 -4.85 20.72 16.28
C TYR A 27 -4.24 20.22 14.96
N ALA A 28 -4.84 19.22 14.31
CA ALA A 28 -4.29 18.61 13.10
C ALA A 28 -4.40 19.54 11.88
N TYR A 29 -3.34 19.58 11.05
CA TYR A 29 -3.34 20.28 9.76
C TYR A 29 -3.30 19.27 8.62
N CYS A 30 -4.23 19.40 7.65
CA CYS A 30 -4.32 18.54 6.46
C CYS A 30 -4.37 17.02 6.78
N GLY A 31 -4.99 16.61 7.88
CA GLY A 31 -4.98 15.20 8.33
C GLY A 31 -3.57 14.61 8.55
N ASN A 32 -2.58 15.45 8.88
CA ASN A 32 -1.13 15.14 8.92
C ASN A 32 -0.50 14.79 7.56
N ASN A 33 -1.11 15.14 6.43
CA ASN A 33 -0.55 14.98 5.08
C ASN A 33 -0.49 16.30 4.28
N PRO A 34 0.40 17.24 4.66
CA PRO A 34 0.55 18.53 4.00
C PRO A 34 1.28 18.45 2.65
N VAL A 35 1.68 17.25 2.19
CA VAL A 35 2.34 17.07 0.89
C VAL A 35 1.31 16.99 -0.22
N GLY A 36 0.25 16.19 -0.03
CA GLY A 36 -0.81 15.98 -1.03
C GLY A 36 -1.99 16.95 -0.92
N TYR A 37 -2.19 17.56 0.25
CA TYR A 37 -3.40 18.30 0.56
C TYR A 37 -3.12 19.71 1.10
N CYS A 38 -4.08 20.61 0.92
CA CYS A 38 -4.11 21.91 1.57
C CYS A 38 -5.52 22.16 2.13
N ASP A 39 -5.63 22.75 3.33
CA ASP A 39 -6.88 23.28 3.88
C ASP A 39 -6.79 24.82 3.89
N PRO A 40 -7.32 25.50 2.87
CA PRO A 40 -7.31 26.97 2.78
C PRO A 40 -8.27 27.63 3.77
N SER A 41 -9.27 26.90 4.27
CA SER A 41 -10.31 27.42 5.15
C SER A 41 -9.93 27.31 6.64
N GLY A 42 -9.07 26.34 6.97
CA GLY A 42 -8.70 26.01 8.33
C GLY A 42 -9.82 25.33 9.11
N TYR A 43 -10.84 24.77 8.46
CA TYR A 43 -11.98 24.04 9.06
C TYR A 43 -12.49 22.90 8.16
N ALA A 44 -11.77 22.52 7.10
CA ALA A 44 -12.28 21.59 6.11
C ALA A 44 -12.13 20.13 6.56
N ARG A 45 -13.27 19.43 6.69
CA ARG A 45 -13.36 18.00 7.03
C ARG A 45 -12.62 17.06 6.06
N ASP A 46 -12.61 17.44 4.79
CA ASP A 46 -11.90 16.75 3.71
C ASP A 46 -10.96 17.76 3.06
N CYS A 47 -9.66 17.47 3.09
CA CYS A 47 -8.66 18.39 2.57
C CYS A 47 -8.67 18.34 1.03
N ASP A 48 -8.69 19.50 0.39
CA ASP A 48 -8.57 19.57 -1.06
C ASP A 48 -7.18 19.11 -1.50
N THR A 49 -7.13 18.33 -2.58
CA THR A 49 -5.85 18.02 -3.21
C THR A 49 -5.21 19.33 -3.68
N LYS A 50 -3.89 19.48 -3.55
CA LYS A 50 -3.23 20.68 -4.10
C LYS A 50 -3.41 20.84 -5.61
N ALA A 51 -3.93 19.81 -6.30
CA ALA A 51 -4.34 19.86 -7.70
C ALA A 51 -5.71 20.54 -7.94
N SER A 52 -6.63 20.51 -6.97
CA SER A 52 -7.93 21.19 -7.06
C SER A 52 -7.86 22.68 -6.67
N ALA A 53 -6.78 23.11 -5.99
CA ALA A 53 -6.57 24.48 -5.56
C ALA A 53 -6.08 25.44 -6.67
N PHE A 54 -5.57 24.91 -7.79
CA PHE A 54 -5.12 25.69 -8.94
C PHE A 54 -5.90 25.17 -10.15
N GLY A 55 -6.88 25.95 -10.64
CA GLY A 55 -7.89 25.53 -11.62
C GLY A 55 -7.36 24.84 -12.89
N GLU A 56 -8.28 24.25 -13.67
CA GLU A 56 -7.98 23.36 -14.81
C GLU A 56 -6.77 23.82 -15.65
N MET A 57 -5.74 22.98 -15.65
CA MET A 57 -4.47 23.22 -16.32
C MET A 57 -4.70 23.40 -17.82
N SER A 58 -4.28 24.54 -18.38
CA SER A 58 -4.46 24.85 -19.80
C SER A 58 -3.79 23.79 -20.68
N LYS A 59 -4.32 23.51 -21.88
CA LYS A 59 -3.72 22.51 -22.79
C LYS A 59 -2.26 22.84 -23.16
N LYS A 60 -1.84 24.11 -23.08
CA LYS A 60 -0.44 24.53 -23.26
C LYS A 60 0.40 24.19 -22.02
N ASP A 61 -0.14 24.35 -20.82
CA ASP A 61 0.56 24.03 -19.56
C ASP A 61 0.58 22.53 -19.28
N GLY A 62 -0.44 21.77 -19.70
CA GLY A 62 -0.40 20.30 -19.71
C GLY A 62 0.64 19.75 -20.67
N LYS A 63 0.81 20.38 -21.85
CA LYS A 63 1.94 20.08 -22.75
C LYS A 63 3.28 20.47 -22.14
N ARG A 64 3.35 21.58 -21.40
CA ARG A 64 4.56 22.03 -20.70
C ARG A 64 4.92 21.13 -19.52
N TYR A 65 3.94 20.63 -18.77
CA TYR A 65 4.08 19.67 -17.68
C TYR A 65 4.53 18.30 -18.21
N ASN A 66 3.86 17.76 -19.22
CA ASN A 66 4.30 16.52 -19.88
C ASN A 66 5.66 16.68 -20.56
N SER A 67 5.96 17.85 -21.15
CA SER A 67 7.29 18.17 -21.67
C SER A 67 8.32 18.27 -20.54
N TYR A 68 7.97 18.80 -19.37
CA TYR A 68 8.86 18.82 -18.21
C TYR A 68 9.13 17.39 -17.70
N TRP A 69 8.12 16.53 -17.57
CA TRP A 69 8.32 15.13 -17.15
C TRP A 69 9.04 14.28 -18.19
N ASN A 70 8.76 14.47 -19.48
CA ASN A 70 9.44 13.77 -20.58
C ASN A 70 10.87 14.30 -20.81
N ASN A 71 11.16 15.58 -20.51
CA ASN A 71 12.52 16.12 -20.54
C ASN A 71 13.30 15.79 -19.25
N VAL A 72 12.63 15.64 -18.10
CA VAL A 72 13.23 15.06 -16.88
C VAL A 72 13.60 13.59 -17.12
N GLU A 73 12.83 12.84 -17.93
CA GLU A 73 13.23 11.51 -18.44
C GLU A 73 14.51 11.52 -19.30
N ALA A 74 14.84 12.65 -19.95
CA ALA A 74 15.95 12.75 -20.91
C ALA A 74 17.23 13.43 -20.35
N VAL A 75 17.12 14.30 -19.34
CA VAL A 75 18.21 15.23 -18.97
C VAL A 75 19.10 14.75 -17.82
N GLU A 76 18.66 13.80 -16.97
CA GLU A 76 19.45 13.41 -15.78
C GLU A 76 19.97 11.97 -15.73
N GLY A 77 19.76 11.11 -16.73
CA GLY A 77 20.45 9.79 -16.82
C GLY A 77 20.37 8.89 -15.57
N ARG A 78 19.48 9.18 -14.61
CA ARG A 78 19.15 8.49 -13.35
C ARG A 78 17.72 8.96 -13.02
N ILE A 79 16.65 8.19 -13.26
CA ILE A 79 16.33 6.90 -12.67
C ILE A 79 15.72 6.00 -13.77
N PRO A 80 16.33 4.86 -14.14
CA PRO A 80 15.62 3.84 -14.90
C PRO A 80 14.41 3.44 -14.06
N ASP A 81 13.25 3.26 -14.68
CA ASP A 81 12.04 2.81 -13.99
C ASP A 81 12.22 1.35 -13.50
N TYR A 82 12.99 1.20 -12.40
CA TYR A 82 13.50 -0.06 -11.85
C TYR A 82 12.37 -0.90 -11.23
N ASN A 83 11.20 -0.31 -11.07
CA ASN A 83 10.02 -0.90 -10.48
C ASN A 83 8.87 -1.03 -11.48
N LYS A 84 9.16 -1.09 -12.80
CA LYS A 84 8.18 -1.50 -13.82
C LYS A 84 8.32 -2.97 -14.13
N ALA A 85 7.18 -3.61 -14.42
CA ALA A 85 7.19 -4.94 -14.99
C ALA A 85 7.86 -4.92 -16.38
N ILE A 86 8.70 -5.91 -16.67
CA ILE A 86 9.44 -5.99 -17.93
C ILE A 86 8.64 -6.88 -18.89
N LYS A 87 8.19 -6.31 -20.03
CA LYS A 87 7.54 -7.10 -21.08
C LYS A 87 8.57 -8.04 -21.75
N LYS A 88 8.22 -9.31 -21.87
CA LYS A 88 8.99 -10.38 -22.49
C LYS A 88 8.06 -11.30 -23.28
N TYR A 89 8.62 -12.28 -23.98
CA TYR A 89 7.86 -13.29 -24.72
C TYR A 89 8.43 -14.69 -24.47
N ASP A 90 7.58 -15.70 -24.55
CA ASP A 90 7.95 -17.12 -24.61
C ASP A 90 7.00 -17.87 -25.57
N LEU A 91 7.01 -19.20 -25.54
CA LEU A 91 6.16 -20.04 -26.40
C LEU A 91 4.64 -19.83 -26.18
N LEU A 92 4.23 -19.26 -25.05
CA LEU A 92 2.85 -18.93 -24.72
C LEU A 92 2.50 -17.45 -25.05
N GLY A 93 3.40 -16.73 -25.71
CA GLY A 93 3.24 -15.34 -26.11
C GLY A 93 3.82 -14.34 -25.11
N ASP A 94 3.26 -13.12 -25.11
CA ASP A 94 3.73 -12.04 -24.25
C ASP A 94 3.53 -12.36 -22.76
N TYR A 95 4.47 -11.91 -21.92
CA TYR A 95 4.33 -11.87 -20.47
C TYR A 95 5.05 -10.68 -19.86
N TYR A 96 4.72 -10.38 -18.62
CA TYR A 96 5.27 -9.28 -17.85
C TYR A 96 6.01 -9.86 -16.64
N GLN A 97 7.33 -9.71 -16.63
CA GLN A 97 8.16 -10.13 -15.52
C GLN A 97 8.11 -9.09 -14.40
N VAL A 98 7.73 -9.53 -13.21
CA VAL A 98 7.64 -8.74 -11.98
C VAL A 98 8.64 -9.30 -10.97
N LYS A 99 9.35 -8.42 -10.29
CA LYS A 99 10.38 -8.74 -9.30
C LYS A 99 9.84 -8.60 -7.89
N LEU A 100 9.86 -9.66 -7.10
CA LEU A 100 9.58 -9.59 -5.68
C LEU A 100 10.91 -9.44 -4.93
N LYS A 101 11.20 -8.24 -4.45
CA LYS A 101 12.50 -7.94 -3.84
C LYS A 101 12.46 -8.07 -2.31
N TYR A 102 13.36 -8.88 -1.77
CA TYR A 102 13.63 -8.91 -0.34
C TYR A 102 14.57 -7.77 0.05
N GLU A 103 14.23 -7.09 1.13
CA GLU A 103 15.09 -6.11 1.78
C GLU A 103 15.06 -6.41 3.27
N LYS A 104 16.21 -6.71 3.88
CA LYS A 104 16.26 -7.03 5.31
C LYS A 104 15.57 -5.95 6.16
N THR A 105 15.82 -4.70 5.82
CA THR A 105 15.19 -3.54 6.47
C THR A 105 14.73 -2.51 5.45
N PHE A 106 13.74 -1.71 5.82
CA PHE A 106 13.23 -0.61 5.01
C PHE A 106 12.73 0.53 5.89
N LYS A 107 12.73 1.76 5.35
CA LYS A 107 12.18 2.93 6.04
C LYS A 107 10.66 2.95 5.94
N TRP A 108 9.99 3.19 7.06
CA TRP A 108 8.55 3.45 7.17
C TRP A 108 8.32 4.75 7.92
N GLY A 109 8.08 5.83 7.18
CA GLY A 109 8.12 7.18 7.76
C GLY A 109 9.52 7.50 8.29
N LYS A 110 9.63 7.77 9.59
CA LYS A 110 10.92 8.03 10.27
C LYS A 110 11.58 6.75 10.81
N ASP A 111 10.83 5.66 10.90
CA ASP A 111 11.31 4.42 11.52
C ASP A 111 11.99 3.50 10.51
N LEU A 112 12.92 2.67 11.00
CA LEU A 112 13.43 1.52 10.27
C LEU A 112 12.65 0.27 10.72
N LYS A 113 12.07 -0.47 9.76
CA LYS A 113 11.35 -1.72 10.00
C LYS A 113 12.11 -2.89 9.36
N GLN A 114 11.93 -4.07 9.91
CA GLN A 114 12.52 -5.31 9.41
C GLN A 114 11.45 -6.14 8.70
N ILE A 115 11.79 -6.74 7.55
CA ILE A 115 10.91 -7.68 6.89
C ILE A 115 10.92 -9.01 7.65
N ASN A 116 9.74 -9.57 7.89
CA ASN A 116 9.60 -10.96 8.31
C ASN A 116 9.99 -11.88 7.15
N ILE A 117 11.21 -12.41 7.21
CA ILE A 117 11.80 -13.24 6.16
C ILE A 117 11.02 -14.54 5.92
N ASP A 118 10.46 -15.15 6.96
CA ASP A 118 9.69 -16.39 6.84
C ASP A 118 8.39 -16.14 6.07
N TYR A 119 7.69 -15.05 6.41
CA TYR A 119 6.49 -14.64 5.69
C TYR A 119 6.79 -14.28 4.24
N PHE A 120 7.86 -13.51 4.02
CA PHE A 120 8.31 -13.15 2.68
C PHE A 120 8.59 -14.39 1.83
N ASN A 121 9.39 -15.33 2.33
CA ASN A 121 9.73 -16.57 1.63
C ASN A 121 8.50 -17.42 1.35
N TYR A 122 7.56 -17.50 2.29
CA TYR A 122 6.30 -18.21 2.11
C TYR A 122 5.48 -17.61 0.95
N LYS A 123 5.28 -16.29 0.94
CA LYS A 123 4.50 -15.62 -0.10
C LYS A 123 5.21 -15.66 -1.46
N ALA A 124 6.52 -15.40 -1.47
CA ALA A 124 7.37 -15.50 -2.65
C ALA A 124 7.25 -16.87 -3.31
N GLY A 125 7.47 -17.96 -2.55
CA GLY A 125 7.40 -19.32 -3.09
C GLY A 125 6.00 -19.70 -3.61
N LYS A 126 4.92 -19.23 -2.97
CA LYS A 126 3.55 -19.45 -3.47
C LYS A 126 3.32 -18.73 -4.81
N LEU A 127 3.75 -17.48 -4.91
CA LEU A 127 3.61 -16.67 -6.11
C LEU A 127 4.50 -17.17 -7.26
N GLU A 128 5.72 -17.61 -6.97
CA GLU A 128 6.60 -18.28 -7.93
C GLU A 128 5.97 -19.58 -8.44
N GLY A 129 5.45 -20.42 -7.55
CA GLY A 129 4.75 -21.65 -7.97
C GLY A 129 3.55 -21.37 -8.88
N LEU A 130 2.76 -20.32 -8.60
CA LEU A 130 1.68 -19.91 -9.51
C LEU A 130 2.20 -19.36 -10.84
N SER A 131 3.30 -18.61 -10.81
CA SER A 131 4.00 -18.07 -11.98
C SER A 131 4.52 -19.17 -12.91
N ASP A 132 5.19 -20.18 -12.35
CA ASP A 132 5.76 -21.31 -13.09
C ASP A 132 4.68 -22.14 -13.77
N ASN A 133 3.51 -22.23 -13.14
CA ASN A 133 2.32 -22.86 -13.71
C ASN A 133 1.51 -21.95 -14.65
N ASN A 134 2.02 -20.76 -14.98
CA ASN A 134 1.37 -19.74 -15.83
C ASN A 134 -0.05 -19.36 -15.36
N LYS A 135 -0.29 -19.32 -14.04
CA LYS A 135 -1.63 -19.04 -13.47
C LYS A 135 -1.90 -17.56 -13.18
N LEU A 136 -0.89 -16.70 -13.34
CA LEU A 136 -0.95 -15.29 -12.95
C LEU A 136 -1.23 -14.38 -14.14
N TYR A 137 -2.28 -13.58 -14.01
CA TYR A 137 -2.72 -12.60 -14.99
C TYR A 137 -3.19 -11.34 -14.27
N LYS A 138 -2.89 -10.18 -14.83
CA LYS A 138 -3.41 -8.91 -14.32
C LYS A 138 -4.94 -8.94 -14.40
N THR A 139 -5.58 -8.68 -13.27
CA THR A 139 -7.03 -8.51 -13.21
C THR A 139 -7.40 -7.29 -12.38
N LYS A 140 -8.59 -6.76 -12.62
CA LYS A 140 -9.23 -5.80 -11.73
C LYS A 140 -9.59 -6.48 -10.40
N SER A 141 -8.94 -6.04 -9.33
CA SER A 141 -9.20 -6.53 -7.98
C SER A 141 -10.67 -6.36 -7.59
N LYS A 142 -11.35 -7.46 -7.26
CA LYS A 142 -12.69 -7.45 -6.65
C LYS A 142 -12.53 -7.87 -5.19
N ARG A 143 -12.75 -6.94 -4.26
CA ARG A 143 -12.58 -7.16 -2.82
C ARG A 143 -13.89 -6.92 -2.07
N LYS A 144 -14.24 -7.84 -1.19
CA LYS A 144 -15.29 -7.77 -0.17
C LYS A 144 -14.60 -7.59 1.18
N PRO A 145 -14.65 -6.38 1.79
CA PRO A 145 -13.96 -6.11 3.05
C PRO A 145 -14.33 -7.05 4.20
N SER A 146 -15.55 -7.59 4.20
CA SER A 146 -16.03 -8.57 5.20
C SER A 146 -15.16 -9.82 5.24
N VAL A 147 -14.70 -10.34 4.09
CA VAL A 147 -13.89 -11.58 4.03
C VAL A 147 -12.65 -11.48 4.92
N THR A 148 -11.90 -10.37 4.81
CA THR A 148 -10.72 -10.13 5.64
C THR A 148 -11.05 -9.83 7.10
N ARG A 149 -12.15 -9.10 7.36
CA ARG A 149 -12.57 -8.75 8.72
C ARG A 149 -12.99 -9.99 9.50
N ASP A 150 -13.88 -10.78 8.91
CA ASP A 150 -14.46 -11.98 9.51
C ASP A 150 -13.37 -13.04 9.74
N TYR A 151 -12.37 -13.13 8.84
CA TYR A 151 -11.18 -13.97 9.06
C TYR A 151 -10.35 -13.51 10.26
N LYS A 152 -10.10 -12.20 10.42
CA LYS A 152 -9.35 -11.68 11.59
C LYS A 152 -10.11 -11.90 12.90
N GLU A 153 -11.43 -11.78 12.87
CA GLU A 153 -12.30 -12.06 14.01
C GLU A 153 -12.27 -13.54 14.39
N TYR A 154 -12.39 -14.45 13.43
CA TYR A 154 -12.21 -15.89 13.65
C TYR A 154 -10.85 -16.21 14.30
N MET A 155 -9.76 -15.61 13.82
CA MET A 155 -8.43 -15.81 14.42
C MET A 155 -8.36 -15.32 15.87
N ARG A 156 -9.07 -14.23 16.19
CA ARG A 156 -9.17 -13.70 17.55
C ARG A 156 -9.92 -14.68 18.46
N GLU A 157 -11.06 -15.18 18.02
CA GLU A 157 -11.87 -16.16 18.76
C GLU A 157 -11.09 -17.47 18.99
N ALA A 158 -10.37 -17.95 17.97
CA ALA A 158 -9.54 -19.13 18.08
C ALA A 158 -8.41 -18.98 19.12
N LEU A 159 -7.82 -17.79 19.26
CA LEU A 159 -6.84 -17.50 20.31
C LEU A 159 -7.49 -17.50 21.69
N VAL A 160 -8.66 -16.88 21.85
CA VAL A 160 -9.41 -16.87 23.11
C VAL A 160 -9.70 -18.28 23.57
N GLU A 161 -10.25 -19.13 22.68
CA GLU A 161 -10.58 -20.50 23.04
C GLU A 161 -9.33 -21.33 23.39
N LYS A 162 -8.26 -21.20 22.61
CA LYS A 162 -7.02 -21.97 22.82
C LYS A 162 -6.29 -21.58 24.11
N TYR A 163 -6.32 -20.31 24.50
CA TYR A 163 -5.58 -19.78 25.64
C TYR A 163 -6.49 -19.26 26.77
N LYS A 164 -7.74 -19.74 26.83
CA LYS A 164 -8.74 -19.29 27.83
C LYS A 164 -8.25 -19.42 29.27
N ASP A 165 -7.49 -20.48 29.56
CA ASP A 165 -6.94 -20.76 30.89
C ASP A 165 -5.56 -20.13 31.12
N ASN A 166 -4.92 -19.58 30.06
CA ASN A 166 -3.61 -18.94 30.13
C ASN A 166 -3.70 -17.47 29.69
N THR A 167 -4.17 -16.62 30.59
CA THR A 167 -4.40 -15.19 30.34
C THR A 167 -3.14 -14.42 29.95
N VAL A 168 -1.95 -14.87 30.36
CA VAL A 168 -0.67 -14.23 30.02
C VAL A 168 -0.33 -14.47 28.55
N GLU A 169 -0.40 -15.74 28.10
CA GLU A 169 -0.18 -16.08 26.70
C GLU A 169 -1.25 -15.47 25.80
N LEU A 170 -2.53 -15.50 26.22
CA LEU A 170 -3.62 -14.88 25.47
C LEU A 170 -3.35 -13.39 25.21
N LYS A 171 -2.97 -12.61 26.24
CA LYS A 171 -2.63 -11.18 26.08
C LYS A 171 -1.46 -10.96 25.13
N LYS A 172 -0.44 -11.82 25.19
CA LYS A 172 0.71 -11.76 24.28
C LYS A 172 0.28 -11.99 22.84
N PHE A 173 -0.44 -13.08 22.56
CA PHE A 173 -0.86 -13.41 21.19
C PHE A 173 -1.89 -12.43 20.63
N MET A 174 -2.78 -11.87 21.45
CA MET A 174 -3.68 -10.79 21.04
C MET A 174 -2.91 -9.56 20.56
N LYS A 175 -1.89 -9.14 21.30
CA LYS A 175 -1.03 -8.02 20.91
C LYS A 175 -0.26 -8.29 19.62
N GLU A 176 0.18 -9.52 19.41
CA GLU A 176 0.78 -9.93 18.13
C GLU A 176 -0.24 -9.86 16.99
N LEU A 177 -1.45 -10.39 17.18
CA LEU A 177 -2.54 -10.38 16.19
C LEU A 177 -2.97 -8.95 15.80
N ASP A 178 -2.96 -8.01 16.74
CA ASP A 178 -3.29 -6.61 16.46
C ASP A 178 -2.30 -5.96 15.47
N ASN A 179 -1.04 -6.40 15.48
CA ASN A 179 0.00 -5.97 14.54
C ASN A 179 0.03 -6.79 13.24
N MET A 180 -0.92 -7.71 13.05
CA MET A 180 -1.04 -8.53 11.86
C MET A 180 -2.26 -8.16 11.02
N ASP A 181 -2.11 -8.23 9.70
CA ASP A 181 -3.17 -8.03 8.71
C ASP A 181 -3.44 -9.36 7.97
N PRO A 182 -4.70 -9.71 7.68
CA PRO A 182 -5.03 -10.75 6.72
C PRO A 182 -4.52 -10.35 5.34
N ASP A 183 -3.69 -11.19 4.75
CA ASP A 183 -3.12 -10.99 3.42
C ASP A 183 -3.64 -12.04 2.45
N HIS A 184 -3.99 -11.60 1.23
CA HIS A 184 -4.26 -12.47 0.10
C HIS A 184 -2.93 -12.94 -0.45
N VAL A 185 -2.55 -14.18 -0.13
CA VAL A 185 -1.24 -14.75 -0.52
C VAL A 185 -1.13 -14.80 -2.03
N TRP A 186 -2.19 -15.25 -2.70
CA TRP A 186 -2.42 -15.01 -4.11
C TRP A 186 -3.10 -13.64 -4.27
N GLU A 187 -2.34 -12.66 -4.74
CA GLU A 187 -2.80 -11.29 -4.93
C GLU A 187 -4.10 -11.18 -5.75
N LEU A 188 -5.07 -10.40 -5.26
CA LEU A 188 -6.33 -10.14 -5.97
C LEU A 188 -6.11 -9.49 -7.35
N GLN A 189 -5.08 -8.66 -7.48
CA GLN A 189 -4.69 -8.03 -8.75
C GLN A 189 -4.01 -8.99 -9.75
N LEU A 190 -3.71 -10.21 -9.30
CA LEU A 190 -3.16 -11.31 -10.08
C LEU A 190 -4.14 -12.47 -10.13
N ASN A 191 -5.45 -12.23 -10.24
CA ASN A 191 -6.51 -13.24 -10.33
C ASN A 191 -6.63 -14.22 -9.14
N GLY A 192 -6.11 -13.84 -7.97
CA GLY A 192 -6.36 -14.55 -6.72
C GLY A 192 -7.81 -14.40 -6.25
N ALA A 193 -8.35 -15.44 -5.63
CA ALA A 193 -9.70 -15.45 -5.08
C ALA A 193 -9.81 -14.65 -3.78
N ASP A 194 -10.91 -13.94 -3.60
CA ASP A 194 -11.22 -13.21 -2.37
C ASP A 194 -11.98 -14.11 -1.39
N GLU A 195 -11.26 -15.08 -0.82
CA GLU A 195 -11.82 -16.13 0.04
C GLU A 195 -10.83 -16.52 1.14
N TRP A 196 -11.34 -17.15 2.20
CA TRP A 196 -10.54 -17.52 3.37
C TRP A 196 -9.38 -18.49 3.04
N GLY A 197 -9.58 -19.38 2.06
CA GLY A 197 -8.53 -20.31 1.61
C GLY A 197 -7.31 -19.62 1.00
N ASN A 198 -7.45 -18.36 0.59
CA ASN A 198 -6.37 -17.53 0.07
C ASN A 198 -5.81 -16.52 1.10
N LEU A 199 -6.33 -16.52 2.34
CA LEU A 199 -5.88 -15.60 3.38
C LEU A 199 -4.82 -16.22 4.28
N LYS A 200 -3.90 -15.38 4.74
CA LYS A 200 -2.97 -15.70 5.82
C LYS A 200 -2.73 -14.48 6.70
N MET A 201 -2.62 -14.66 8.00
CA MET A 201 -2.19 -13.57 8.88
C MET A 201 -0.72 -13.25 8.60
N ALA A 202 -0.44 -11.99 8.34
CA ALA A 202 0.87 -11.47 8.00
C ALA A 202 1.22 -10.28 8.90
N GLU A 203 2.49 -10.14 9.26
CA GLU A 203 2.95 -8.92 9.93
C GLU A 203 2.70 -7.71 9.02
N MET A 204 2.06 -6.67 9.58
CA MET A 204 1.50 -5.52 8.83
C MET A 204 2.51 -4.83 7.92
N TYR A 205 3.73 -4.56 8.41
CA TYR A 205 4.74 -3.84 7.65
C TYR A 205 5.27 -4.67 6.48
N THR A 206 5.55 -5.95 6.73
CA THR A 206 5.97 -6.92 5.72
C THR A 206 4.93 -7.08 4.62
N ASN A 207 3.66 -7.27 5.01
CA ASN A 207 2.54 -7.39 4.08
C ASN A 207 2.45 -6.17 3.16
N ARG A 208 2.44 -4.97 3.75
CA ARG A 208 2.34 -3.70 3.01
C ARG A 208 3.54 -3.47 2.10
N LYS A 209 4.75 -3.80 2.55
CA LYS A 209 5.97 -3.64 1.75
C LYS A 209 5.93 -4.53 0.51
N ILE A 210 5.52 -5.78 0.64
CA ILE A 210 5.32 -6.70 -0.49
C ILE A 210 4.24 -6.15 -1.45
N GLY A 211 3.08 -5.76 -0.91
CA GLY A 211 1.98 -5.21 -1.71
C GLY A 211 2.37 -3.95 -2.48
N ILE A 212 3.15 -3.04 -1.87
CA ILE A 212 3.67 -1.84 -2.55
C ILE A 212 4.63 -2.21 -3.68
N ASN A 213 5.54 -3.15 -3.44
CA ASN A 213 6.52 -3.58 -4.45
C ASN A 213 5.86 -4.25 -5.66
N LEU A 214 4.86 -5.10 -5.45
CA LEU A 214 4.09 -5.70 -6.54
C LEU A 214 3.19 -4.65 -7.22
N GLY A 215 2.44 -3.88 -6.42
CA GLY A 215 1.47 -2.91 -6.94
C GLY A 215 2.07 -1.79 -7.80
N SER A 216 3.33 -1.40 -7.57
CA SER A 216 4.03 -0.43 -8.44
C SER A 216 4.32 -1.01 -9.82
N GLN A 217 4.87 -2.23 -9.88
CA GLN A 217 5.21 -2.92 -11.12
C GLN A 217 3.97 -3.26 -11.96
N MET A 218 2.88 -3.63 -11.29
CA MET A 218 1.62 -3.99 -11.92
C MET A 218 0.90 -2.83 -12.60
N ARG A 219 1.33 -1.56 -12.44
CA ARG A 219 0.73 -0.41 -13.14
C ARG A 219 1.04 -0.40 -14.64
N ALA A 220 2.16 -1.00 -15.04
CA ALA A 220 2.57 -1.08 -16.45
C ALA A 220 2.06 -2.36 -17.15
N VAL A 221 1.37 -3.23 -16.42
CA VAL A 221 0.81 -4.48 -16.97
C VAL A 221 -0.62 -4.19 -17.42
N PRO A 222 -0.98 -4.42 -18.70
CA PRO A 222 -2.34 -4.28 -19.17
C PRO A 222 -3.24 -5.35 -18.54
N GLU A 223 -4.54 -5.08 -18.49
CA GLU A 223 -5.55 -6.07 -18.06
C GLU A 223 -5.42 -7.36 -18.86
N ASN A 224 -5.56 -8.51 -18.19
CA ASN A 224 -5.34 -9.86 -18.72
C ASN A 224 -3.89 -10.16 -19.16
N GLY A 225 -2.95 -9.23 -18.95
CA GLY A 225 -1.53 -9.48 -19.22
C GLY A 225 -1.00 -10.60 -18.33
N ARG A 226 -0.41 -11.64 -18.93
CA ARG A 226 0.23 -12.75 -18.20
C ARG A 226 1.42 -12.24 -17.41
N VAL A 227 1.55 -12.66 -16.16
CA VAL A 227 2.59 -12.21 -15.24
C VAL A 227 3.49 -13.38 -14.87
N LYS A 228 4.80 -13.12 -14.82
CA LYS A 228 5.76 -14.02 -14.20
C LYS A 228 6.46 -13.33 -13.04
N ILE A 229 6.58 -14.01 -11.91
CA ILE A 229 7.22 -13.48 -10.71
C ILE A 229 8.62 -14.07 -10.60
N ILE A 230 9.59 -13.21 -10.30
CA ILE A 230 10.96 -13.59 -9.96
C ILE A 230 11.30 -13.00 -8.61
N THR A 231 11.77 -13.81 -7.67
CA THR A 231 12.23 -13.31 -6.37
C THR A 231 13.69 -12.90 -6.43
N GLU A 232 13.99 -11.71 -5.94
CA GLU A 232 15.36 -11.23 -5.69
C GLU A 232 15.59 -11.24 -4.18
N ARG A 233 16.57 -12.02 -3.72
CA ARG A 233 16.88 -12.20 -2.28
C ARG A 233 18.12 -11.42 -1.88
#